data_AF-M5GC86-F1
#
_entry.id   AF-M5GC86-F1
#
_cell.length_a   1.000
_cell.length_b   1.000
_cell.length_c   1.000
_cell.angle_alpha   90.00
_cell.angle_beta   90.00
_cell.angle_gamma   90.00
#
_symmetry.space_group_name_H-M   'P 1'
#
loop_
_entity.id
_entity.type
_entity.pdbx_description
1 polymer ?
#
loop_
_entity_poly.entity_id
_entity_poly.type
_entity_poly.pdbx_seq_one_letter_code
_entity_poly.pdbx_strand_id
1 'polypeptide(L)'
;KHEVFWAAVVGYGDNLRELTDDLGPKEYETKTRGERHIAEARLAGRGNYIIYARTTGPPSKHATYLAYQLSHPQEQGEVQKALDIFPSSSFVLQVKNPTVSAPPQAGLNPRERAQYPEEVIEAEFGGEGDGKGLRFIPANPVKLLDFKGAEILLIADKKDIAEVVGEAAAEQVEESAEEEGKELSEQMVMKELMMDVEKFTAEPLEGMWA
;
A
#
# COMPACT_ATOMS: atom_id res chain seq x y z
N LYS A 1 -15.54 -10.86 -8.55
CA LYS A 1 -15.06 -9.54 -9.00
C LYS A 1 -13.95 -9.16 -8.04
N HIS A 2 -12.74 -8.89 -8.51
CA HIS A 2 -11.65 -8.50 -7.63
C HIS A 2 -11.91 -7.07 -7.12
N GLU A 3 -11.68 -6.85 -5.84
CA GLU A 3 -11.68 -5.51 -5.27
C GLU A 3 -10.42 -4.78 -5.71
N VAL A 4 -10.57 -3.50 -6.03
CA VAL A 4 -9.48 -2.67 -6.55
C VAL A 4 -9.42 -1.41 -5.73
N PHE A 5 -8.28 -1.20 -5.08
CA PHE A 5 -8.01 -0.02 -4.26
C PHE A 5 -7.06 0.90 -5.02
N TRP A 6 -7.40 2.18 -5.06
CA TRP A 6 -6.53 3.21 -5.61
C TRP A 6 -5.65 3.75 -4.49
N ALA A 7 -4.34 3.74 -4.70
CA ALA A 7 -3.35 4.22 -3.74
C ALA A 7 -2.37 5.18 -4.41
N ALA A 8 -1.61 5.91 -3.60
CA ALA A 8 -0.50 6.71 -4.08
C ALA A 8 0.67 6.68 -3.08
N VAL A 9 1.88 6.78 -3.59
CA VAL A 9 3.08 6.96 -2.77
C VAL A 9 3.11 8.38 -2.23
N VAL A 10 2.90 8.54 -0.92
CA VAL A 10 2.93 9.85 -0.26
C VAL A 10 4.32 10.23 0.27
N GLY A 11 5.18 9.24 0.49
CA GLY A 11 6.58 9.40 0.91
C GLY A 11 7.38 8.12 0.64
N TYR A 12 8.69 8.27 0.47
CA TYR A 12 9.67 7.18 0.27
C TYR A 12 11.04 7.67 0.74
N GLY A 13 11.92 6.74 1.15
CA GLY A 13 13.26 7.06 1.64
C GLY A 13 13.62 6.30 2.91
N ASP A 14 14.76 6.66 3.51
CA ASP A 14 15.32 6.07 4.73
C ASP A 14 15.06 6.90 6.00
N ASN A 15 14.53 8.12 5.86
CA ASN A 15 14.19 8.97 6.99
C ASN A 15 12.77 8.68 7.51
N LEU A 16 12.68 7.77 8.49
CA LEU A 16 11.41 7.39 9.10
C LEU A 16 10.63 8.57 9.69
N ARG A 17 11.30 9.61 10.22
CA ARG A 17 10.61 10.77 10.81
C ARG A 17 9.81 11.55 9.77
N GLU A 18 10.41 11.79 8.61
CA GLU A 18 9.72 12.46 7.50
C GLU A 18 8.53 11.63 6.99
N LEU A 19 8.64 10.30 7.01
CA LEU A 19 7.54 9.41 6.64
C LEU A 19 6.39 9.45 7.66
N THR A 20 6.71 9.54 8.95
CA THR A 20 5.70 9.59 10.02
C THR A 20 4.98 10.93 10.11
N ASP A 21 5.64 12.04 9.76
CA ASP A 21 5.01 13.37 9.79
C ASP A 21 3.77 13.44 8.88
N ASP A 22 3.82 12.75 7.72
CA ASP A 22 2.71 12.69 6.77
C ASP A 22 1.51 11.86 7.28
N LEU A 23 1.70 11.04 8.32
CA LEU A 23 0.67 10.23 8.99
C LEU A 23 -0.01 10.96 10.16
N GLY A 24 0.49 12.13 10.55
CA GLY A 24 -0.12 12.98 11.57
C GLY A 24 -1.42 13.65 11.13
N PRO A 25 -2.10 14.36 12.06
CA PRO A 25 -3.34 15.06 11.73
C PRO A 25 -3.07 16.19 10.74
N LYS A 26 -3.99 16.41 9.80
CA LYS A 26 -3.91 17.48 8.81
C LYS A 26 -5.15 18.37 8.90
N GLU A 27 -4.93 19.67 8.96
CA GLU A 27 -5.97 20.69 8.80
C GLU A 27 -5.82 21.34 7.43
N TYR A 28 -6.91 21.43 6.67
CA TYR A 28 -6.90 22.10 5.37
C TYR A 28 -8.21 22.81 5.09
N GLU A 29 -8.14 24.01 4.52
CA GLU A 29 -9.32 24.75 4.09
C GLU A 29 -9.80 24.28 2.72
N THR A 30 -11.09 23.98 2.64
CA THR A 30 -11.76 23.77 1.36
C THR A 30 -12.48 25.02 0.91
N LYS A 31 -12.31 25.41 -0.36
CA LYS A 31 -12.94 26.60 -0.96
C LYS A 31 -14.46 26.66 -0.82
N THR A 32 -15.11 25.51 -0.65
CA THR A 32 -16.58 25.39 -0.62
C THR A 32 -17.14 24.92 0.71
N ARG A 33 -16.34 24.30 1.59
CA ARG A 33 -16.85 23.63 2.80
C ARG A 33 -16.06 23.97 4.08
N GLY A 34 -15.26 25.04 4.08
CA GLY A 34 -14.51 25.52 5.26
C GLY A 34 -13.33 24.64 5.64
N GLU A 35 -12.84 24.81 6.87
CA GLU A 35 -11.78 23.99 7.47
C GLU A 35 -12.19 22.52 7.57
N ARG A 36 -11.28 21.65 7.13
CA ARG A 36 -11.39 20.20 7.21
C ARG A 36 -10.25 19.67 8.05
N HIS A 37 -10.58 18.72 8.90
CA HIS A 37 -9.61 18.00 9.70
C HIS A 37 -9.59 16.54 9.25
N ILE A 38 -8.40 16.05 8.91
CA ILE A 38 -8.07 14.64 8.82
C ILE A 38 -7.38 14.27 10.13
N ALA A 39 -7.97 13.33 10.86
CA ALA A 39 -7.35 12.75 12.05
C ALA A 39 -6.07 11.99 11.66
N GLU A 40 -5.17 11.85 12.62
CA GLU A 40 -3.98 11.04 12.47
C GLU A 40 -4.28 9.58 12.08
N ALA A 41 -3.35 8.96 11.36
CA ALA A 41 -3.43 7.57 10.98
C ALA A 41 -3.41 6.67 12.22
N ARG A 42 -4.19 5.59 12.18
CA ARG A 42 -4.17 4.53 13.20
C ARG A 42 -3.64 3.24 12.60
N LEU A 43 -2.81 2.53 13.36
CA LEU A 43 -2.30 1.24 12.96
C LEU A 43 -3.45 0.23 12.89
N ALA A 44 -3.75 -0.24 11.68
CA ALA A 44 -4.75 -1.28 11.44
C ALA A 44 -4.16 -2.68 11.35
N GLY A 45 -2.83 -2.80 11.28
CA GLY A 45 -2.13 -4.08 11.23
C GLY A 45 -0.65 -3.87 10.93
N ARG A 46 0.16 -4.83 11.33
CA ARG A 46 1.59 -4.92 11.04
C ARG A 46 1.90 -6.32 10.55
N GLY A 47 2.86 -6.45 9.64
CA GLY A 47 3.23 -7.73 9.08
C GLY A 47 4.43 -7.64 8.17
N ASN A 48 4.87 -8.80 7.73
CA ASN A 48 5.93 -8.94 6.74
C ASN A 48 5.32 -9.13 5.35
N TYR A 49 6.05 -8.69 4.34
CA TYR A 49 5.60 -8.77 2.96
C TYR A 49 6.74 -9.07 2.01
N ILE A 50 6.36 -9.54 0.82
CA ILE A 50 7.25 -9.68 -0.32
C ILE A 50 6.62 -9.00 -1.54
N ILE A 51 7.45 -8.29 -2.31
CA ILE A 51 7.10 -7.82 -3.65
C ILE A 51 7.71 -8.79 -4.66
N TYR A 52 6.86 -9.58 -5.31
CA TYR A 52 7.27 -10.63 -6.22
C TYR A 52 6.85 -10.33 -7.67
N ALA A 53 7.82 -10.18 -8.56
CA ALA A 53 7.58 -9.99 -9.98
C ALA A 53 7.59 -11.33 -10.72
N ARG A 54 6.42 -11.82 -11.14
CA ARG A 54 6.32 -12.98 -12.02
C ARG A 54 6.65 -12.54 -13.44
N THR A 55 7.79 -12.98 -13.94
CA THR A 55 8.28 -12.69 -15.31
C THR A 55 8.36 -13.95 -16.19
N THR A 56 7.98 -15.11 -15.66
CA THR A 56 7.98 -16.38 -16.39
C THR A 56 6.70 -16.53 -17.24
N GLY A 57 6.84 -17.18 -18.40
CA GLY A 57 5.75 -17.35 -19.35
C GLY A 57 5.55 -16.15 -20.29
N PRO A 58 4.43 -16.11 -21.03
CA PRO A 58 4.16 -15.03 -21.98
C PRO A 58 3.98 -13.67 -21.26
N PRO A 59 4.32 -12.54 -21.91
CA PRO A 59 4.21 -11.20 -21.31
C PRO A 59 2.84 -10.87 -20.73
N SER A 60 1.75 -11.41 -21.31
CA SER A 60 0.39 -11.23 -20.81
C SER A 60 0.12 -11.85 -19.42
N LYS A 61 1.01 -12.71 -18.93
CA LYS A 61 0.95 -13.30 -17.59
C LYS A 61 1.88 -12.62 -16.59
N HIS A 62 2.68 -11.64 -17.03
CA HIS A 62 3.57 -10.91 -16.15
C HIS A 62 2.76 -10.07 -15.16
N ALA A 63 3.14 -10.11 -13.90
CA ALA A 63 2.48 -9.39 -12.82
C ALA A 63 3.44 -9.18 -11.67
N THR A 64 3.27 -8.08 -10.94
CA THR A 64 3.92 -7.86 -9.65
C THR A 64 2.89 -8.10 -8.57
N TYR A 65 3.27 -8.83 -7.54
CA TYR A 65 2.43 -9.16 -6.41
C TYR A 65 3.01 -8.55 -5.14
N LEU A 66 2.17 -7.97 -4.31
CA LEU A 66 2.44 -7.70 -2.91
C LEU A 66 1.76 -8.80 -2.11
N ALA A 67 2.51 -9.76 -1.59
CA ALA A 67 2.00 -10.80 -0.71
C ALA A 67 2.45 -10.51 0.72
N TYR A 68 1.55 -10.65 1.69
CA TYR A 68 1.84 -10.30 3.08
C TYR A 68 1.27 -11.32 4.07
N GLN A 69 1.88 -11.38 5.24
CA GLN A 69 1.41 -12.06 6.44
C GLN A 69 1.44 -11.08 7.61
N LEU A 70 0.33 -10.93 8.34
CA LEU A 70 0.27 -10.12 9.54
C LEU A 70 1.03 -10.77 10.69
N SER A 71 1.84 -9.97 11.39
CA SER A 71 2.42 -10.28 12.70
C SER A 71 1.52 -9.77 13.83
N HIS A 72 0.83 -8.64 13.61
CA HIS A 72 -0.05 -8.00 14.59
C HIS A 72 -1.31 -7.39 13.94
N PRO A 73 -2.48 -7.47 14.59
CA PRO A 73 -2.74 -8.35 15.74
C PRO A 73 -2.62 -9.83 15.33
N GLN A 74 -2.28 -10.71 16.27
CA GLN A 74 -2.17 -12.15 15.99
C GLN A 74 -3.52 -12.75 15.57
N GLU A 75 -4.61 -12.21 16.11
CA GLU A 75 -5.98 -12.58 15.76
C GLU A 75 -6.74 -11.38 15.19
N GLN A 76 -7.61 -11.62 14.21
CA GLN A 76 -8.39 -10.54 13.61
C GLN A 76 -9.43 -9.95 14.57
N GLY A 77 -9.27 -8.66 14.86
CA GLY A 77 -10.24 -7.84 15.58
C GLY A 77 -11.31 -7.25 14.67
N GLU A 78 -12.10 -6.32 15.23
CA GLU A 78 -13.19 -5.63 14.51
C GLU A 78 -12.65 -4.73 13.38
N VAL A 79 -11.52 -4.04 13.63
CA VAL A 79 -10.90 -3.14 12.65
C VAL A 79 -10.43 -3.90 11.41
N GLN A 80 -9.75 -5.03 11.57
CA GLN A 80 -9.28 -5.83 10.44
C GLN A 80 -10.46 -6.38 9.63
N LYS A 81 -11.53 -6.82 10.30
CA LYS A 81 -12.74 -7.31 9.62
C LYS A 81 -13.48 -6.20 8.88
N ALA A 82 -13.59 -5.02 9.46
CA ALA A 82 -14.27 -3.88 8.84
C ALA A 82 -13.52 -3.31 7.63
N LEU A 83 -12.19 -3.47 7.60
CA LEU A 83 -11.32 -3.02 6.51
C LEU A 83 -10.92 -4.14 5.54
N ASP A 84 -11.50 -5.35 5.69
CA ASP A 84 -11.17 -6.54 4.89
C ASP A 84 -9.66 -6.88 4.86
N ILE A 85 -8.97 -6.64 5.98
CA ILE A 85 -7.56 -7.00 6.16
C ILE A 85 -7.48 -8.45 6.65
N PHE A 86 -7.12 -9.36 5.74
CA PHE A 86 -6.91 -10.78 6.06
C PHE A 86 -5.57 -11.03 6.77
N PRO A 87 -5.41 -12.12 7.54
CA PRO A 87 -4.14 -12.45 8.19
C PRO A 87 -3.03 -12.71 7.17
N SER A 88 -3.41 -13.30 6.04
CA SER A 88 -2.56 -13.51 4.87
C SER A 88 -3.34 -13.16 3.62
N SER A 89 -2.72 -12.44 2.70
CA SER A 89 -3.30 -12.17 1.38
C SER A 89 -2.27 -11.62 0.40
N SER A 90 -2.69 -11.47 -0.84
CA SER A 90 -1.91 -10.87 -1.91
C SER A 90 -2.72 -9.87 -2.74
N PHE A 91 -2.02 -8.87 -3.24
CA PHE A 91 -2.50 -7.91 -4.22
C PHE A 91 -1.67 -7.99 -5.50
N VAL A 92 -2.30 -7.91 -6.66
CA VAL A 92 -1.60 -7.52 -7.88
C VAL A 92 -1.34 -6.01 -7.81
N LEU A 93 -0.07 -5.63 -7.90
CA LEU A 93 0.40 -4.25 -7.92
C LEU A 93 0.58 -3.75 -9.36
N GLN A 94 -0.12 -2.68 -9.70
CA GLN A 94 0.08 -1.97 -10.97
C GLN A 94 0.38 -0.50 -10.74
N VAL A 95 1.38 0.02 -11.42
CA VAL A 95 1.72 1.44 -11.43
C VAL A 95 1.02 2.11 -12.63
N LYS A 96 0.37 3.23 -12.36
CA LYS A 96 -0.28 4.05 -13.38
C LYS A 96 0.75 4.94 -14.07
N ASN A 97 0.61 5.08 -15.38
CA ASN A 97 1.33 6.08 -16.16
C ASN A 97 0.86 7.50 -15.75
N PRO A 98 1.74 8.39 -15.25
CA PRO A 98 1.33 9.69 -14.70
C PRO A 98 0.76 10.63 -15.78
N THR A 99 1.08 10.40 -17.06
CA THR A 99 0.57 11.16 -18.21
C THR A 99 -0.91 10.91 -18.46
N VAL A 100 -1.45 9.79 -17.97
CA VAL A 100 -2.85 9.41 -18.14
C VAL A 100 -3.73 10.11 -17.12
N SER A 101 -4.85 10.69 -17.56
CA SER A 101 -5.89 11.19 -16.67
C SER A 101 -6.53 10.06 -15.87
N ALA A 102 -6.65 10.24 -14.55
CA ALA A 102 -7.42 9.35 -13.70
C ALA A 102 -8.95 9.56 -13.89
N PRO A 103 -9.79 8.59 -13.53
CA PRO A 103 -11.25 8.76 -13.53
C PRO A 103 -11.69 9.95 -12.67
N PRO A 104 -12.83 10.62 -12.94
CA PRO A 104 -13.23 11.86 -12.24
C PRO A 104 -13.36 11.76 -10.72
N GLN A 105 -13.50 10.56 -10.16
CA GLN A 105 -13.68 10.30 -8.73
C GLN A 105 -12.45 9.67 -8.08
N ALA A 106 -11.34 9.51 -8.81
CA ALA A 106 -10.14 8.83 -8.32
C ALA A 106 -8.87 9.53 -8.81
N GLY A 107 -7.77 9.24 -8.12
CA GLY A 107 -6.44 9.69 -8.50
C GLY A 107 -6.08 11.12 -8.14
N LEU A 108 -4.80 11.40 -8.32
CA LEU A 108 -4.17 12.63 -7.88
C LEU A 108 -4.39 13.78 -8.86
N ASN A 109 -4.38 15.01 -8.33
CA ASN A 109 -4.29 16.19 -9.18
C ASN A 109 -3.03 16.08 -10.04
N PRO A 110 -3.04 16.58 -11.29
CA PRO A 110 -1.89 16.45 -12.18
C PRO A 110 -0.56 16.95 -11.60
N ARG A 111 -0.59 17.97 -10.73
CA ARG A 111 0.60 18.54 -10.08
C ARG A 111 1.18 17.66 -8.97
N GLU A 112 0.40 16.71 -8.45
CA GLU A 112 0.77 15.83 -7.35
C GLU A 112 1.20 14.44 -7.85
N ARG A 113 1.11 14.18 -9.17
CA ARG A 113 1.52 12.90 -9.77
C ARG A 113 3.03 12.77 -9.81
N ALA A 114 3.50 11.52 -9.84
CA ALA A 114 4.91 11.20 -9.99
C ALA A 114 5.52 11.89 -11.22
N GLN A 115 6.68 12.50 -11.01
CA GLN A 115 7.50 13.08 -12.06
C GLN A 115 8.58 12.06 -12.45
N TYR A 116 8.18 11.05 -13.22
CA TYR A 116 9.14 10.11 -13.80
C TYR A 116 10.00 10.81 -14.87
N PRO A 117 11.31 10.53 -14.95
CA PRO A 117 12.14 10.93 -16.08
C PRO A 117 11.53 10.45 -17.40
N GLU A 118 11.73 11.22 -18.48
CA GLU A 118 11.18 10.88 -19.81
C GLU A 118 11.66 9.51 -20.29
N GLU A 119 12.90 9.14 -19.98
CA GLU A 119 13.47 7.84 -20.32
C GLU A 119 12.76 6.68 -19.61
N VAL A 120 12.27 6.91 -18.38
CA VAL A 120 11.48 5.91 -17.63
C VAL A 120 10.08 5.78 -18.23
N ILE A 121 9.46 6.89 -18.63
CA ILE A 121 8.16 6.86 -19.32
C ILE A 121 8.27 6.08 -20.63
N GLU A 122 9.30 6.33 -21.43
CA GLU A 122 9.49 5.63 -22.69
C GLU A 122 9.85 4.15 -22.48
N ALA A 123 10.79 3.84 -21.59
CA ALA A 123 11.29 2.48 -21.40
C ALA A 123 10.25 1.55 -20.74
N GLU A 124 9.57 2.02 -19.69
CA GLU A 124 8.71 1.16 -18.87
C GLU A 124 7.24 1.20 -19.34
N PHE A 125 6.77 2.37 -19.77
CA PHE A 125 5.38 2.54 -20.21
C PHE A 125 5.23 2.53 -21.74
N GLY A 126 6.31 2.64 -22.52
CA GLY A 126 6.22 2.78 -23.98
C GLY A 126 5.72 4.15 -24.43
N GLY A 127 5.95 5.19 -23.61
CA GLY A 127 5.59 6.57 -23.89
C GLY A 127 4.36 7.07 -23.12
N GLU A 128 3.82 8.21 -23.58
CA GLU A 128 2.63 8.83 -22.98
C GLU A 128 1.38 7.96 -23.20
N GLY A 129 0.55 7.81 -22.17
CA GLY A 129 -0.55 6.84 -22.17
C GLY A 129 -1.85 7.32 -22.83
N ASP A 130 -1.95 8.58 -23.20
CA ASP A 130 -2.91 9.11 -24.19
C ASP A 130 -2.41 8.99 -25.64
N GLY A 131 -1.13 8.65 -25.81
CA GLY A 131 -0.52 8.23 -27.06
C GLY A 131 -0.54 6.71 -27.26
N LYS A 132 0.66 6.11 -27.35
CA LYS A 132 0.84 4.66 -27.56
C LYS A 132 1.23 3.90 -26.29
N GLY A 133 1.53 4.62 -25.22
CA GLY A 133 2.00 4.05 -23.97
C GLY A 133 0.92 3.24 -23.25
N LEU A 134 1.36 2.29 -22.45
CA LEU A 134 0.52 1.56 -21.52
C LEU A 134 0.04 2.50 -20.42
N ARG A 135 -1.26 2.40 -20.09
CA ARG A 135 -1.87 3.21 -19.03
C ARG A 135 -1.49 2.72 -17.64
N PHE A 136 -1.24 1.42 -17.52
CA PHE A 136 -0.80 0.75 -16.31
C PHE A 136 0.19 -0.34 -16.69
N ILE A 137 1.18 -0.55 -15.82
CA ILE A 137 2.15 -1.64 -15.92
C ILE A 137 2.26 -2.33 -14.57
N PRO A 138 2.69 -3.61 -14.50
CA PRO A 138 3.12 -4.19 -13.24
C PRO A 138 4.14 -3.29 -12.54
N ALA A 139 4.19 -3.29 -11.21
CA ALA A 139 5.22 -2.56 -10.45
C ALA A 139 6.61 -3.23 -10.57
N ASN A 140 7.11 -3.33 -11.80
CA ASN A 140 8.39 -3.91 -12.16
C ASN A 140 8.98 -3.06 -13.29
N PRO A 141 10.07 -2.31 -13.05
CA PRO A 141 10.90 -2.34 -11.85
C PRO A 141 10.22 -1.75 -10.61
N VAL A 142 10.52 -2.31 -9.43
CA VAL A 142 9.97 -1.84 -8.14
C VAL A 142 10.34 -0.38 -7.84
N LYS A 143 11.44 0.12 -8.44
CA LYS A 143 11.91 1.51 -8.34
C LYS A 143 10.87 2.54 -8.82
N LEU A 144 9.86 2.12 -9.60
CA LEU A 144 8.72 2.99 -9.92
C LEU A 144 7.96 3.48 -8.68
N LEU A 145 8.07 2.76 -7.56
CA LEU A 145 7.48 3.13 -6.27
C LEU A 145 8.32 4.19 -5.52
N ASP A 146 9.56 4.43 -5.92
CA ASP A 146 10.46 5.42 -5.28
C ASP A 146 10.21 6.85 -5.81
N PHE A 147 8.95 7.17 -6.07
CA PHE A 147 8.52 8.47 -6.59
C PHE A 147 7.26 8.91 -5.87
N LYS A 148 7.35 10.01 -5.11
CA LYS A 148 6.18 10.65 -4.50
C LYS A 148 5.18 11.00 -5.59
N GLY A 149 3.91 10.66 -5.36
CA GLY A 149 2.84 10.83 -6.34
C GLY A 149 2.68 9.66 -7.31
N ALA A 150 3.44 8.57 -7.18
CA ALA A 150 3.22 7.37 -7.98
C ALA A 150 1.86 6.77 -7.62
N GLU A 151 0.94 6.73 -8.58
CA GLU A 151 -0.40 6.18 -8.39
C GLU A 151 -0.39 4.67 -8.67
N ILE A 152 -0.99 3.90 -7.77
CA ILE A 152 -0.93 2.44 -7.76
C ILE A 152 -2.34 1.88 -7.68
N LEU A 153 -2.60 0.77 -8.39
CA LEU A 153 -3.74 -0.09 -8.14
C LEU A 153 -3.29 -1.28 -7.28
N LEU A 154 -3.98 -1.48 -6.16
CA LEU A 154 -3.92 -2.71 -5.37
C LEU A 154 -5.15 -3.55 -5.74
N ILE A 155 -4.95 -4.61 -6.52
CA ILE A 155 -6.05 -5.48 -6.95
C ILE A 155 -6.01 -6.73 -6.09
N ALA A 156 -7.03 -6.94 -5.25
CA ALA A 156 -7.10 -8.08 -4.35
C ALA A 156 -7.08 -9.39 -5.15
N ASP A 157 -6.17 -10.31 -4.81
CA ASP A 157 -5.96 -11.55 -5.57
C ASP A 157 -6.27 -12.80 -4.72
N LYS A 158 -5.27 -13.38 -4.07
CA LYS A 158 -5.38 -14.66 -3.36
C LYS A 158 -5.07 -14.52 -1.88
N LYS A 159 -5.81 -15.28 -1.06
CA LYS A 159 -5.52 -15.45 0.37
C LYS A 159 -4.35 -16.40 0.62
N ASP A 160 -4.27 -17.47 -0.16
CA ASP A 160 -3.10 -18.34 -0.16
C ASP A 160 -1.99 -17.71 -1.02
N ILE A 161 -0.98 -17.17 -0.34
CA ILE A 161 0.14 -16.48 -0.99
C ILE A 161 1.10 -17.45 -1.67
N ALA A 162 1.16 -18.73 -1.27
CA ALA A 162 2.04 -19.74 -1.87
C ALA A 162 1.66 -20.00 -3.34
N GLU A 163 0.37 -19.89 -3.67
CA GLU A 163 -0.10 -19.98 -5.07
C GLU A 163 0.40 -18.83 -5.98
N VAL A 164 0.94 -17.78 -5.39
CA VAL A 164 1.41 -16.57 -6.09
C VAL A 164 2.93 -16.51 -6.12
N VAL A 165 3.57 -16.63 -4.95
CA VAL A 165 5.02 -16.43 -4.78
C VAL A 165 5.80 -17.75 -4.73
N GLY A 166 5.10 -18.89 -4.64
CA GLY A 166 5.67 -20.21 -4.44
C GLY A 166 5.90 -20.54 -2.97
N GLU A 167 5.90 -21.84 -2.65
CA GLU A 167 5.97 -22.38 -1.28
C GLU A 167 7.13 -21.77 -0.46
N ALA A 168 8.35 -21.82 -0.98
CA ALA A 168 9.53 -21.35 -0.25
C ALA A 168 9.48 -19.85 0.12
N ALA A 169 8.93 -19.01 -0.77
CA ALA A 169 8.83 -17.58 -0.51
C ALA A 169 7.65 -17.26 0.44
N ALA A 170 6.57 -18.03 0.36
CA ALA A 170 5.44 -17.91 1.28
C ALA A 170 5.87 -18.31 2.71
N GLU A 171 6.54 -19.45 2.87
CA GLU A 171 7.08 -19.95 4.13
C GLU A 171 8.00 -18.91 4.79
N GLN A 172 8.90 -18.29 4.02
CA GLN A 172 9.78 -17.24 4.55
C GLN A 172 9.01 -16.01 5.09
N VAL A 173 7.95 -15.57 4.41
CA VAL A 173 7.14 -14.43 4.85
C VAL A 173 6.35 -14.79 6.10
N GLU A 174 5.82 -16.01 6.16
CA GLU A 174 5.08 -16.54 7.31
C GLU A 174 5.98 -16.68 8.54
N GLU A 175 7.11 -17.36 8.42
CA GLU A 175 8.08 -17.53 9.51
C GLU A 175 8.55 -16.18 10.06
N SER A 176 8.89 -15.23 9.18
CA SER A 176 9.31 -13.88 9.57
C SER A 176 8.21 -13.14 10.35
N ALA A 177 6.94 -13.26 9.94
CA ALA A 177 5.82 -12.64 10.64
C ALA A 177 5.53 -13.30 11.99
N GLU A 178 5.68 -14.62 12.08
CA GLU A 178 5.54 -15.33 13.36
C GLU A 178 6.65 -14.97 14.34
N GLU A 179 7.91 -14.94 13.88
CA GLU A 179 9.05 -14.54 14.71
C GLU A 179 8.85 -13.13 15.25
N GLU A 180 8.48 -12.19 14.39
CA GLU A 180 8.17 -10.81 14.80
C GLU A 180 7.01 -10.75 15.81
N GLY A 181 5.95 -11.53 15.59
CA GLY A 181 4.81 -11.63 16.51
C GLY A 181 5.14 -12.28 17.87
N LYS A 182 6.25 -13.03 17.97
CA LYS A 182 6.75 -13.62 19.22
C LYS A 182 7.69 -12.65 19.94
N GLU A 183 8.51 -11.91 19.20
CA GLU A 183 9.54 -11.02 19.74
C GLU A 183 9.00 -9.65 20.18
N LEU A 184 8.02 -9.12 19.45
CA LEU A 184 7.43 -7.82 19.72
C LEU A 184 6.05 -7.99 20.35
N SER A 185 5.81 -7.27 21.44
CA SER A 185 4.44 -7.09 21.94
C SER A 185 3.74 -5.97 21.19
N GLU A 186 2.41 -5.99 21.12
CA GLU A 186 1.60 -4.91 20.54
C GLU A 186 1.97 -3.53 21.12
N GLN A 187 2.23 -3.47 22.43
CA GLN A 187 2.67 -2.24 23.12
C GLN A 187 4.03 -1.74 22.61
N MET A 188 4.98 -2.65 22.34
CA MET A 188 6.28 -2.29 21.79
C MET A 188 6.17 -1.82 20.33
N VAL A 189 5.30 -2.46 19.54
CA VAL A 189 5.00 -2.04 18.16
C VAL A 189 4.45 -0.61 18.15
N MET A 190 3.46 -0.33 18.99
CA MET A 190 2.88 1.03 19.08
C MET A 190 3.95 2.05 19.50
N LYS A 191 4.80 1.70 20.47
CA LYS A 191 5.90 2.57 20.91
C LYS A 191 6.94 2.83 19.82
N GLU A 192 7.30 1.83 19.02
CA GLU A 192 8.24 1.96 17.90
C GLU A 192 7.72 2.96 16.85
N LEU A 193 6.42 2.88 16.53
CA LEU A 193 5.75 3.80 15.60
C LEU A 193 5.47 5.18 16.21
N MET A 194 5.99 5.46 17.40
CA MET A 194 5.74 6.68 18.18
C MET A 194 4.24 6.96 18.39
N MET A 195 3.42 5.89 18.40
CA MET A 195 2.00 5.97 18.69
C MET A 195 1.82 5.97 20.22
N ASP A 196 1.13 6.99 20.71
CA ASP A 196 0.81 7.11 22.12
C ASP A 196 -0.23 6.05 22.50
N VAL A 197 0.20 4.98 23.19
CA VAL A 197 -0.64 3.84 23.57
C VAL A 197 -1.84 4.27 24.44
N GLU A 198 -1.71 5.39 25.16
CA GLU A 198 -2.80 5.94 25.98
C GLU A 198 -3.84 6.70 25.13
N LYS A 199 -3.48 7.16 23.93
CA LYS A 199 -4.39 7.81 22.97
C LYS A 199 -4.90 6.86 21.87
N PHE A 200 -4.10 5.84 21.52
CA PHE A 200 -4.37 4.86 20.48
C PHE A 200 -4.28 3.46 21.08
N THR A 201 -5.33 3.10 21.82
CA THR A 201 -5.48 1.74 22.36
C THR A 201 -5.61 0.73 21.22
N ALA A 202 -5.08 -0.48 21.41
CA ALA A 202 -5.30 -1.60 20.48
C ALA A 202 -6.79 -2.00 20.41
N GLU A 203 -7.52 -1.77 21.50
CA GLU A 203 -8.98 -1.86 21.50
C GLU A 203 -9.59 -0.67 20.75
N PRO A 204 -10.57 -0.89 19.86
CA PRO A 204 -11.29 0.20 19.21
C PRO A 204 -11.94 1.07 20.29
N LEU A 205 -11.73 2.40 20.20
CA LEU A 205 -12.50 3.35 20.98
C LEU A 205 -13.99 3.10 20.73
N GLU A 206 -14.75 2.83 21.79
CA GLU A 206 -16.20 2.63 21.71
C GLU A 206 -16.84 3.76 20.88
N GLY A 207 -17.65 3.37 19.88
CA GLY A 207 -18.34 4.29 18.99
C GLY A 207 -19.02 3.57 17.84
N MET A 208 -20.20 4.04 17.44
CA MET A 208 -20.83 3.58 16.20
C MET A 208 -20.08 4.20 15.02
N TRP A 209 -19.36 3.38 14.28
CA TRP A 209 -18.81 3.74 12.98
C TRP A 209 -19.97 3.90 11.99
N ALA A 210 -20.01 5.03 11.29
CA ALA A 210 -21.09 5.43 10.37
C ALA A 210 -21.01 4.72 9.02
#